data_AF-A0A9Q1FR70-F1
#
_entry.id   AF-A0A9Q1FR70-F1
#
_cell.length_a   1.000
_cell.length_b   1.000
_cell.length_c   1.000
_cell.angle_alpha   90.00
_cell.angle_beta   90.00
_cell.angle_gamma   90.00
#
_symmetry.space_group_name_H-M   'P 1'
#
loop_
_entity.id
_entity.type
_entity.pdbx_description
1 polymer ?
#
loop_
_entity_poly.entity_id
_entity_poly.type
_entity_poly.pdbx_seq_one_letter_code
_entity_poly.pdbx_strand_id
1 'polypeptide(L)'
;MATESENDIEIPPTGTQTEKSKKEFVWTQQATWLLVRTRLSMDADFNRPVCKMKKLWAIVAEKLYLELQERKMDLWMQQKALEERKIEAINNLARAISSLAEYRNTQSPNSG
;
A
#
# COMPACT_ATOMS: atom_id res chain seq x y z
N MET A 1 -20.36 30.81 18.42
CA MET A 1 -20.01 29.78 19.42
C MET A 1 -20.67 28.50 18.95
N ALA A 2 -20.02 27.39 18.64
CA ALA A 2 -18.66 26.86 18.80
C ALA A 2 -18.53 25.75 17.72
N THR A 3 -17.53 25.74 16.83
CA THR A 3 -16.28 24.92 16.88
C THR A 3 -16.54 23.42 17.07
N GLU A 4 -16.24 22.58 16.08
CA GLU A 4 -15.10 21.60 16.01
C GLU A 4 -15.72 20.20 15.80
N SER A 5 -15.15 19.18 15.16
CA SER A 5 -13.83 18.87 14.60
C SER A 5 -14.06 17.60 13.73
N GLU A 6 -13.61 17.59 12.47
CA GLU A 6 -12.44 16.82 11.99
C GLU A 6 -12.48 15.31 12.29
N ASN A 7 -12.45 14.54 11.19
CA ASN A 7 -12.33 13.09 11.16
C ASN A 7 -11.00 12.67 11.79
N ASP A 8 -11.06 12.18 13.03
CA ASP A 8 -9.95 11.50 13.67
C ASP A 8 -9.62 10.20 12.94
N ILE A 9 -8.43 10.18 12.35
CA ILE A 9 -7.75 8.98 11.90
C ILE A 9 -7.38 8.19 13.17
N GLU A 10 -8.21 7.20 13.52
CA GLU A 10 -7.88 6.25 14.57
C GLU A 10 -6.65 5.42 14.16
N ILE A 11 -5.51 5.75 14.75
CA ILE A 11 -4.39 4.83 14.89
C ILE A 11 -4.76 3.90 16.06
N PRO A 12 -4.86 2.57 15.88
CA PRO A 12 -5.29 1.70 16.96
C PRO A 12 -4.16 1.53 17.99
N PRO A 13 -4.44 1.72 19.29
CA PRO A 13 -3.49 1.42 20.36
C PRO A 13 -3.42 -0.08 20.62
N THR A 14 -2.26 -0.52 21.08
CA THR A 14 -1.92 -1.88 21.46
C THR A 14 -2.88 -2.50 22.48
N GLY A 15 -3.44 -3.67 22.13
CA GLY A 15 -3.65 -4.81 23.03
C GLY A 15 -5.04 -4.98 23.64
N THR A 16 -5.83 -5.94 23.14
CA THR A 16 -6.35 -7.13 23.87
C THR A 16 -7.35 -7.90 22.98
N GLN A 17 -7.40 -9.22 23.19
CA GLN A 17 -7.98 -10.24 22.30
C GLN A 17 -9.47 -10.04 21.94
N THR A 18 -9.78 -10.15 20.66
CA THR A 18 -11.07 -10.63 20.16
C THR A 18 -10.80 -11.58 18.99
N GLU A 19 -11.61 -12.63 18.92
CA GLU A 19 -11.46 -13.83 18.08
C GLU A 19 -10.67 -13.63 16.79
N LYS A 20 -9.48 -14.23 16.75
CA LYS A 20 -8.77 -14.43 15.49
C LYS A 20 -9.59 -15.42 14.68
N SER A 21 -10.53 -14.92 13.89
CA SER A 21 -10.82 -15.53 12.60
C SER A 21 -9.46 -15.70 11.94
N LYS A 22 -8.88 -16.90 12.07
CA LYS A 22 -7.69 -17.28 11.33
C LYS A 22 -8.15 -17.22 9.89
N LYS A 23 -8.04 -16.05 9.26
CA LYS A 23 -8.25 -15.89 7.83
C LYS A 23 -7.26 -16.85 7.22
N GLU A 24 -7.79 -17.99 6.79
CA GLU A 24 -7.01 -19.03 6.17
C GLU A 24 -6.28 -18.40 5.01
N PHE A 25 -4.98 -18.66 4.93
CA PHE A 25 -4.19 -18.11 3.84
C PHE A 25 -4.64 -18.80 2.56
N VAL A 26 -5.35 -18.07 1.72
CA VAL A 26 -5.73 -18.55 0.39
C VAL A 26 -4.53 -18.40 -0.53
N TRP A 27 -4.04 -19.51 -1.05
CA TRP A 27 -3.00 -19.52 -2.07
C TRP A 27 -3.54 -18.90 -3.36
N THR A 28 -3.19 -17.64 -3.59
CA THR A 28 -3.41 -17.02 -4.90
C THR A 28 -2.49 -17.67 -5.92
N GLN A 29 -2.88 -17.66 -7.20
CA GLN A 29 -2.04 -18.19 -8.28
C GLN A 29 -0.62 -17.58 -8.23
N GLN A 30 -0.50 -16.28 -7.94
CA GLN A 30 0.79 -15.59 -7.80
C GLN A 30 1.60 -16.12 -6.61
N ALA A 31 0.96 -16.36 -5.46
CA ALA A 31 1.63 -16.94 -4.30
C ALA A 31 2.11 -18.37 -4.57
N THR A 32 1.32 -19.17 -5.30
CA THR A 32 1.71 -20.52 -5.71
C THR A 32 2.89 -20.51 -6.67
N TRP A 33 2.85 -19.67 -7.71
CA TRP A 33 3.99 -19.52 -8.62
C TRP A 33 5.25 -19.10 -7.90
N LEU A 34 5.10 -18.19 -6.95
CA LEU A 34 6.22 -17.74 -6.16
C LEU A 34 6.80 -18.85 -5.29
N LEU A 35 5.95 -19.62 -4.60
CA LEU A 35 6.37 -20.81 -3.83
C LEU A 35 7.17 -21.78 -4.69
N VAL A 36 6.65 -22.12 -5.88
CA VAL A 36 7.30 -23.02 -6.82
C VAL A 36 8.66 -22.46 -7.25
N ARG A 37 8.71 -21.18 -7.65
CA ARG A 37 9.95 -20.52 -8.07
C ARG A 37 11.01 -20.50 -6.97
N THR A 38 10.62 -20.14 -5.75
CA THR A 38 11.52 -20.08 -4.58
C THR A 38 12.00 -21.46 -4.17
N ARG A 39 11.16 -22.50 -4.29
CA ARG A 39 11.61 -23.87 -4.06
C ARG A 39 12.58 -24.32 -5.16
N LEU A 40 12.25 -24.12 -6.43
CA LEU A 40 13.10 -24.52 -7.55
C LEU A 40 14.46 -23.82 -7.57
N SER A 41 14.55 -22.57 -7.09
CA SER A 41 15.84 -21.90 -6.96
C SER A 41 16.77 -22.53 -5.92
N MET A 42 16.22 -23.33 -5.00
CA MET A 42 16.96 -24.05 -3.96
C MET A 42 17.14 -25.54 -4.28
N ASP A 43 16.92 -25.98 -5.53
CA ASP A 43 16.80 -27.42 -5.84
C ASP A 43 18.02 -28.28 -5.52
N ALA A 44 19.22 -27.74 -5.70
CA ALA A 44 20.46 -28.41 -5.34
C ALA A 44 20.56 -28.75 -3.84
N ASP A 45 19.97 -27.94 -2.95
CA ASP A 45 20.01 -28.19 -1.51
C ASP A 45 19.01 -29.26 -1.08
N PHE A 46 17.87 -29.32 -1.77
CA PHE A 46 16.82 -30.28 -1.50
C PHE A 46 17.11 -31.69 -2.07
N ASN A 47 17.91 -31.79 -3.15
CA ASN A 47 18.27 -33.08 -3.76
C ASN A 47 19.41 -33.82 -3.04
N ARG A 48 20.00 -33.22 -1.99
CA ARG A 48 20.98 -33.91 -1.13
C ARG A 48 20.24 -34.89 -0.19
N PRO A 49 20.87 -35.97 0.29
CA PRO A 49 20.25 -36.83 1.30
C PRO A 49 20.18 -36.05 2.64
N VAL A 50 19.07 -35.35 2.93
CA VAL A 50 19.00 -34.41 4.06
C VAL A 50 17.96 -34.75 5.13
N CYS A 51 18.44 -34.85 6.37
CA CYS A 51 17.66 -34.67 7.61
C CYS A 51 17.18 -33.22 7.84
N LYS A 52 17.54 -32.28 6.95
CA LYS A 52 17.32 -30.83 7.10
C LYS A 52 16.10 -30.32 6.33
N MET A 53 15.25 -31.20 5.82
CA MET A 53 14.07 -30.85 5.01
C MET A 53 13.20 -29.76 5.65
N LYS A 54 12.92 -29.87 6.96
CA LYS A 54 12.17 -28.86 7.72
C LYS A 54 12.84 -27.49 7.70
N LYS A 55 14.17 -27.45 7.81
CA LYS A 55 14.95 -26.19 7.78
C LYS A 55 14.89 -25.54 6.39
N LEU A 56 15.00 -26.34 5.33
CA LEU A 56 14.90 -25.83 3.96
C LEU A 56 13.52 -25.23 3.68
N TRP A 57 12.44 -25.89 4.11
CA TRP A 57 11.10 -25.32 3.99
C TRP A 57 10.88 -24.06 4.83
N ALA A 58 11.49 -23.96 6.02
CA ALA A 58 11.45 -22.73 6.82
C ALA A 58 12.10 -21.55 6.08
N ILE A 59 13.25 -21.79 5.41
CA ILE A 59 13.93 -20.78 4.60
C ILE A 59 13.07 -20.38 3.39
N VAL A 60 12.45 -21.35 2.71
CA VAL A 60 11.50 -21.07 1.61
C VAL A 60 10.34 -20.20 2.11
N ALA A 61 9.75 -20.54 3.25
CA ALA A 61 8.64 -19.78 3.84
C ALA A 61 9.04 -18.33 4.20
N GLU A 62 10.21 -18.14 4.78
CA GLU A 62 10.75 -16.81 5.10
C GLU A 62 10.94 -15.96 3.84
N LYS A 63 11.58 -16.50 2.81
CA LYS A 63 11.76 -15.81 1.52
C LYS A 63 10.43 -15.43 0.88
N LEU A 64 9.46 -16.34 0.90
CA LEU A 64 8.13 -16.07 0.37
C LEU A 64 7.40 -14.97 1.12
N TYR A 65 7.50 -14.97 2.45
CA TYR A 65 6.87 -13.95 3.28
C TYR A 65 7.44 -12.57 2.97
N LEU A 66 8.77 -12.44 2.89
CA LEU A 66 9.42 -11.17 2.59
C LEU A 66 9.03 -10.64 1.21
N GLU A 67 9.08 -11.48 0.17
CA GLU A 67 8.68 -11.06 -1.18
C GLU A 67 7.19 -10.67 -1.27
N LEU A 68 6.29 -11.36 -0.56
CA LEU A 68 4.88 -10.99 -0.52
C LEU A 68 4.65 -9.67 0.22
N GLN A 69 5.39 -9.43 1.30
CA GLN A 69 5.33 -8.16 2.04
C GLN A 69 5.85 -6.99 1.21
N GLU A 70 6.97 -7.17 0.51
CA GLU A 70 7.56 -6.17 -0.36
C GLU A 70 6.57 -5.75 -1.45
N ARG A 71 5.99 -6.70 -2.20
CA ARG A 71 4.98 -6.39 -3.23
C ARG A 71 3.75 -5.67 -2.67
N LYS A 72 3.32 -6.05 -1.46
CA LYS A 72 2.21 -5.38 -0.78
C LYS A 72 2.58 -3.94 -0.46
N MET A 73 3.81 -3.70 0.00
CA MET A 73 4.30 -2.36 0.29
C MET A 73 4.42 -1.51 -0.97
N ASP A 74 4.96 -2.05 -2.06
CA ASP A 74 5.06 -1.37 -3.35
C ASP A 74 3.69 -0.90 -3.86
N LEU A 75 2.69 -1.79 -3.82
CA LEU A 75 1.34 -1.44 -4.23
C LEU A 75 0.74 -0.35 -3.33
N TRP A 76 0.99 -0.42 -2.02
CA TRP A 76 0.52 0.60 -1.08
C TRP A 76 1.19 1.96 -1.34
N MET A 77 2.50 1.97 -1.59
CA MET A 77 3.24 3.18 -1.93
C MET A 77 2.73 3.80 -3.24
N GLN A 78 2.47 2.99 -4.26
CA GLN A 78 1.89 3.45 -5.51
C GLN A 78 0.50 4.07 -5.30
N GLN A 79 -0.35 3.42 -4.51
CA GLN A 79 -1.67 3.94 -4.20
C GLN A 79 -1.59 5.27 -3.44
N LYS A 80 -0.68 5.36 -2.47
CA LYS A 80 -0.47 6.58 -1.70
C LYS A 80 0.03 7.74 -2.58
N ALA A 81 1.02 7.47 -3.44
CA ALA A 81 1.55 8.44 -4.38
C ALA A 81 0.49 8.92 -5.40
N LEU A 82 -0.38 8.01 -5.84
CA LEU A 82 -1.51 8.37 -6.70
C LEU A 82 -2.47 9.32 -5.99
N GLU A 83 -2.77 9.06 -4.72
CA GLU A 83 -3.67 9.90 -3.93
C GLU A 83 -3.10 11.30 -3.67
N GLU A 84 -1.80 11.40 -3.38
CA GLU A 84 -1.11 12.69 -3.24
C GLU A 84 -1.16 13.52 -4.53
N ARG A 85 -0.96 12.87 -5.68
CA ARG A 85 -1.05 13.54 -6.99
C ARG A 85 -2.46 14.03 -7.30
N LYS A 86 -3.50 13.32 -6.85
CA LYS A 86 -4.89 13.80 -6.98
C LYS A 86 -5.12 15.06 -6.18
N ILE A 87 -4.63 15.11 -4.94
CA ILE A 87 -4.72 16.30 -4.07
C ILE A 87 -4.01 17.49 -4.73
N GLU A 88 -2.81 17.26 -5.27
CA GLU A 88 -2.05 18.30 -5.97
C GLU A 88 -2.82 18.84 -7.19
N ALA A 89 -3.40 17.96 -8.00
CA ALA A 89 -4.20 18.37 -9.16
C ALA A 89 -5.41 19.22 -8.75
N ILE A 90 -6.13 18.82 -7.70
CA ILE A 90 -7.27 19.59 -7.15
C ILE A 90 -6.81 20.97 -6.69
N ASN A 91 -5.70 21.05 -5.95
CA ASN A 91 -5.16 22.32 -5.47
C ASN A 91 -4.74 23.24 -6.62
N ASN A 92 -4.14 22.69 -7.67
CA ASN A 92 -3.76 23.45 -8.85
C ASN A 92 -4.99 23.97 -9.61
N LEU A 93 -6.05 23.17 -9.74
CA LEU A 93 -7.32 23.62 -10.31
C LEU A 93 -7.93 24.76 -9.50
N ALA A 94 -7.94 24.65 -8.16
CA ALA A 94 -8.46 25.69 -7.28
C ALA A 94 -7.72 27.03 -7.48
N ARG A 95 -6.38 26.99 -7.55
CA ARG A 95 -5.57 28.20 -7.80
C ARG A 95 -5.84 28.83 -9.17
N ALA A 96 -5.98 28.01 -10.22
CA ALA A 96 -6.28 28.50 -11.56
C ALA A 96 -7.64 29.20 -11.61
N ILE A 97 -8.67 28.63 -10.95
CA ILE A 97 -10.00 29.23 -10.84
C ILE A 97 -9.93 30.57 -10.11
N SER A 98 -9.23 30.64 -8.96
CA SER A 98 -9.07 31.89 -8.21
C SER A 98 -8.37 32.97 -9.02
N SER A 99 -7.28 32.63 -9.72
CA SER A 99 -6.55 33.57 -10.57
C SER A 99 -7.42 34.13 -11.72
N LEU A 100 -8.23 33.28 -12.35
CA LEU A 100 -9.18 33.73 -13.38
C LEU A 100 -10.27 34.66 -12.82
N ALA A 101 -10.75 34.38 -11.61
CA ALA A 101 -11.72 35.25 -10.94
C ALA A 101 -11.12 36.63 -10.60
N GLU A 102 -9.87 36.66 -10.13
CA GLU A 102 -9.13 37.90 -9.84
C GLU A 102 -8.84 38.71 -11.11
N TYR A 103 -8.45 38.04 -12.20
CA TYR A 103 -8.26 38.68 -13.51
C TYR A 103 -9.54 39.34 -14.03
N ARG A 104 -10.69 38.65 -13.88
CA ARG A 104 -11.99 39.20 -14.26
C ARG A 104 -12.35 40.46 -13.45
N ASN A 105 -12.10 40.46 -12.15
CA ASN A 105 -12.42 41.61 -11.28
C ASN A 105 -11.50 42.81 -11.53
N THR A 106 -10.28 42.60 -12.04
CA THR A 106 -9.32 43.67 -12.33
C THR A 106 -9.44 44.25 -13.73
N GLN A 107 -10.08 43.53 -14.68
CA GLN A 107 -10.41 44.04 -16.03
C GLN A 107 -11.71 44.85 -16.12
N SER A 108 -12.50 44.96 -15.04
CA SER A 108 -13.68 45.83 -15.00
C SER A 108 -13.43 47.20 -14.34
N PRO A 109 -12.58 48.07 -14.90
CA PRO A 109 -12.78 49.51 -14.73
C PRO A 109 -13.13 50.13 -16.09
N ASN A 110 -14.26 50.84 -16.10
CA ASN A 110 -14.66 51.82 -17.12
C ASN A 110 -15.27 51.28 -18.41
N SER A 111 -16.60 51.30 -18.47
CA SER A 111 -17.33 51.58 -19.70
C SER A 111 -18.51 52.49 -19.34
N GLY A 112 -18.32 53.79 -19.61
CA GLY A 112 -19.36 54.78 -19.92
C GLY A 112 -20.29 55.19 -18.80
#